data_AF-A0A6L7WNM6-F1
#
_entry.id   AF-A0A6L7WNM6-F1
#
_cell.length_a   1.000
_cell.length_b   1.000
_cell.length_c   1.000
_cell.angle_alpha   90.00
_cell.angle_beta   90.00
_cell.angle_gamma   90.00
#
_symmetry.space_group_name_H-M   'P 1'
#
loop_
_entity.id
_entity.type
_entity.pdbx_description
1 polymer ?
#
loop_
_entity_poly.entity_id
_entity_poly.type
_entity_poly.pdbx_seq_one_letter_code
_entity_poly.pdbx_strand_id
1 'polypeptide(L)'
;MIVGVPKETFPGERRVALAPGALPALAKASLDVLVEGSAGAAAGFPDAAYTEKGARIADSHAQLFAEAEVVLQVRSPGAAGEAGRADAELLRAGQAVIGFSEPLSEPAAARAVAERGVSAFSMELIPRITRAQSMDALSSMATIAGYKAVLLAADALPRMFPMMMTAAGTITPARVFVVGAGVAGLQAIASARRLGARVEAYDVRPAVKEQVESLGANFVELPLETSESEDAGGYAKAQDESFYRRQRETMT
;
A
#
# COMPACT_ATOMS: atom_id res chain seq x y z
N MET A 1 -23.27 16.57 1.50
CA MET A 1 -21.83 16.88 1.42
C MET A 1 -21.26 16.19 0.20
N ILE A 2 -20.38 16.83 -0.57
CA ILE A 2 -19.82 16.28 -1.81
C ILE A 2 -18.41 15.74 -1.58
N VAL A 3 -18.23 14.46 -1.89
CA VAL A 3 -16.95 13.75 -1.93
C VAL A 3 -16.44 13.76 -3.37
N GLY A 4 -15.34 14.47 -3.62
CA GLY A 4 -14.65 14.56 -4.89
C GLY A 4 -13.57 13.47 -5.03
N VAL A 5 -13.50 12.83 -6.20
CA VAL A 5 -12.47 11.85 -6.56
C VAL A 5 -11.81 12.30 -7.87
N PRO A 6 -10.72 13.08 -7.81
CA PRO A 6 -9.99 13.49 -9.01
C PRO A 6 -9.25 12.31 -9.62
N LYS A 7 -8.83 12.49 -10.87
CA LYS A 7 -7.89 11.61 -11.54
C LYS A 7 -6.49 11.85 -10.99
N GLU A 8 -5.78 10.77 -10.67
CA GLU A 8 -4.39 10.87 -10.21
C GLU A 8 -3.47 11.42 -11.30
N THR A 9 -2.60 12.36 -10.92
CA THR A 9 -1.69 13.08 -11.82
C THR A 9 -0.24 12.62 -11.72
N PHE A 10 0.10 11.82 -10.68
CA PHE A 10 1.46 11.30 -10.52
C PHE A 10 1.83 10.35 -11.67
N PRO A 11 3.01 10.49 -12.31
CA PRO A 11 3.42 9.63 -13.43
C PRO A 11 3.39 8.14 -13.08
N GLY A 12 2.61 7.38 -13.86
CA GLY A 12 2.48 5.93 -13.68
C GLY A 12 1.56 5.49 -12.53
N GLU A 13 0.90 6.42 -11.83
CA GLU A 13 -0.17 6.07 -10.91
C GLU A 13 -1.36 5.51 -11.68
N ARG A 14 -1.83 4.34 -11.26
CA ARG A 14 -2.93 3.61 -11.93
C ARG A 14 -4.07 3.30 -10.98
N ARG A 15 -3.92 3.60 -9.69
CA ARG A 15 -4.96 3.44 -8.68
C ARG A 15 -5.92 4.63 -8.73
N VAL A 16 -7.04 4.50 -8.03
CA VAL A 16 -8.02 5.56 -7.79
C VAL A 16 -8.45 5.49 -6.33
N ALA A 17 -8.70 6.64 -5.70
CA ALA A 17 -8.97 6.71 -4.27
C ALA A 17 -10.29 6.05 -3.84
N LEU A 18 -11.23 5.91 -4.78
CA LEU A 18 -12.54 5.35 -4.53
C LEU A 18 -12.95 4.40 -5.66
N ALA A 19 -13.13 3.13 -5.31
CA ALA A 19 -13.71 2.14 -6.23
C ALA A 19 -15.25 2.27 -6.26
N PRO A 20 -15.91 1.97 -7.40
CA PRO A 20 -17.37 1.98 -7.50
C PRO A 20 -18.07 1.13 -6.43
N GLY A 21 -17.42 0.05 -5.97
CA GLY A 21 -17.91 -0.80 -4.88
C GLY A 21 -18.22 -0.08 -3.56
N ALA A 22 -17.55 1.05 -3.28
CA ALA A 22 -17.67 1.79 -2.03
C ALA A 22 -18.79 2.85 -2.03
N LEU A 23 -19.29 3.26 -3.21
CA LEU A 23 -20.32 4.31 -3.36
C LEU A 23 -21.59 4.05 -2.54
N PRO A 24 -22.15 2.83 -2.48
CA PRO A 24 -23.37 2.56 -1.70
C PRO A 24 -23.22 2.89 -0.20
N ALA A 25 -22.02 2.71 0.36
CA ALA A 25 -21.77 3.03 1.77
C ALA A 25 -21.76 4.55 2.01
N LEU A 26 -21.21 5.33 1.07
CA LEU A 26 -21.22 6.79 1.12
C LEU A 26 -22.63 7.35 0.91
N ALA A 27 -23.40 6.79 -0.02
CA ALA A 27 -24.80 7.16 -0.24
C ALA A 27 -25.65 6.91 1.01
N LYS A 28 -25.46 5.77 1.70
CA LYS A 28 -26.12 5.48 2.98
C LYS A 28 -25.77 6.49 4.07
N ALA A 29 -24.58 7.09 4.01
CA ALA A 29 -24.16 8.18 4.89
C ALA A 29 -24.63 9.57 4.41
N SER A 30 -25.50 9.65 3.39
CA SER A 30 -25.99 10.91 2.79
C SER A 30 -24.88 11.79 2.20
N LEU A 31 -23.87 11.14 1.61
CA LEU A 31 -22.77 11.79 0.89
C LEU A 31 -22.97 11.62 -0.62
N ASP A 32 -22.88 12.73 -1.35
CA ASP A 32 -22.86 12.74 -2.80
C ASP A 32 -21.43 12.50 -3.29
N VAL A 33 -21.26 11.80 -4.41
CA VAL A 33 -19.95 11.50 -4.99
C VAL A 33 -19.82 12.17 -6.35
N LEU A 34 -18.75 12.94 -6.53
CA LEU A 34 -18.36 13.58 -7.78
C LEU A 34 -17.01 13.01 -8.21
N VAL A 35 -16.93 12.42 -9.39
CA VAL A 35 -15.72 11.75 -9.90
C VAL A 35 -15.24 12.48 -11.15
N GLU A 36 -13.96 12.76 -11.27
CA GLU A 36 -13.41 13.29 -12.52
C GLU A 36 -13.51 12.24 -13.63
N GLY A 37 -13.84 12.69 -14.85
CA GLY A 37 -13.88 11.80 -16.02
C GLY A 37 -12.62 10.95 -16.16
N SER A 38 -12.81 9.64 -16.35
CA SER A 38 -11.75 8.65 -16.49
C SER A 38 -10.81 8.49 -15.27
N ALA A 39 -11.15 9.00 -14.08
CA ALA A 39 -10.32 8.84 -12.88
C ALA A 39 -10.06 7.37 -12.53
N GLY A 40 -11.06 6.49 -12.68
CA GLY A 40 -10.95 5.07 -12.38
C GLY A 40 -10.47 4.18 -13.54
N ALA A 41 -10.29 4.73 -14.75
CA ALA A 41 -10.10 3.92 -15.95
C ALA A 41 -8.85 3.04 -15.89
N ALA A 42 -7.72 3.57 -15.41
CA ALA A 42 -6.47 2.83 -15.28
C ALA A 42 -6.52 1.69 -14.24
N ALA A 43 -7.44 1.81 -13.27
CA ALA A 43 -7.74 0.82 -12.24
C ALA A 43 -8.78 -0.22 -12.71
N GLY A 44 -9.30 -0.11 -13.93
CA GLY A 44 -10.32 -1.00 -14.48
C GLY A 44 -11.76 -0.59 -14.17
N PHE A 45 -12.00 0.65 -13.73
CA PHE A 45 -13.32 1.18 -13.43
C PHE A 45 -13.71 2.27 -14.44
N PRO A 46 -14.54 1.96 -15.46
CA PRO A 46 -15.02 2.96 -16.40
C PRO A 46 -16.03 3.90 -15.71
N ASP A 47 -16.19 5.11 -16.24
CA ASP A 47 -17.10 6.14 -15.69
C ASP A 47 -18.54 5.63 -15.53
N ALA A 48 -19.00 4.80 -16.46
CA ALA A 48 -20.31 4.15 -16.39
C ALA A 48 -20.53 3.37 -15.07
N ALA A 49 -19.49 2.69 -14.57
CA ALA A 49 -19.57 1.93 -13.32
C ALA A 49 -19.78 2.83 -12.09
N TYR A 50 -19.33 4.09 -12.16
CA TYR A 50 -19.58 5.11 -11.13
C TYR A 50 -21.00 5.67 -11.24
N THR A 51 -21.43 6.03 -12.46
CA THR A 51 -22.77 6.60 -12.69
C THR A 51 -23.89 5.62 -12.38
N GLU A 52 -23.71 4.33 -12.72
CA GLU A 52 -24.66 3.25 -12.39
C GLU A 52 -24.88 3.12 -10.87
N LYS A 53 -23.93 3.60 -10.08
CA LYS A 53 -23.97 3.59 -8.61
C LYS A 53 -24.26 4.95 -7.99
N GLY A 54 -24.71 5.91 -8.80
CA GLY A 54 -25.22 7.20 -8.34
C GLY A 54 -24.17 8.30 -8.16
N ALA A 55 -22.93 8.09 -8.61
CA ALA A 55 -21.97 9.20 -8.66
C ALA A 55 -22.23 10.10 -9.88
N ARG A 56 -21.93 11.39 -9.74
CA ARG A 56 -21.84 12.34 -10.85
C ARG A 56 -20.43 12.33 -11.43
N ILE A 57 -20.31 12.61 -12.72
CA ILE A 57 -19.02 12.85 -13.37
C ILE A 57 -18.81 14.36 -13.49
N ALA A 58 -17.63 14.85 -13.08
CA ALA A 58 -17.24 16.24 -13.25
C ALA A 58 -16.76 16.49 -14.69
N ASP A 59 -17.12 17.65 -15.24
CA ASP A 59 -16.72 18.09 -16.58
C ASP A 59 -15.24 18.49 -16.63
N SER A 60 -14.66 18.86 -15.48
CA SER A 60 -13.25 19.20 -15.38
C SER A 60 -12.68 18.96 -13.98
N HIS A 61 -11.34 18.82 -13.93
CA HIS A 61 -10.58 18.76 -12.70
C HIS A 61 -10.85 19.99 -11.80
N ALA A 62 -10.84 21.20 -12.37
CA ALA A 62 -11.11 22.43 -11.62
C ALA A 62 -12.53 22.49 -11.03
N GLN A 63 -13.55 22.04 -11.77
CA GLN A 63 -14.92 21.95 -11.26
C GLN A 63 -15.00 21.01 -10.05
N LEU A 64 -14.33 19.85 -10.11
CA LEU A 64 -14.32 18.89 -9.01
C LEU A 64 -13.78 19.53 -7.73
N PHE A 65 -12.63 20.20 -7.80
CA PHE A 65 -12.04 20.89 -6.65
C PHE A 65 -12.89 22.08 -6.17
N ALA A 66 -13.63 22.74 -7.06
CA ALA A 66 -14.54 23.82 -6.67
C ALA A 66 -15.77 23.30 -5.88
N GLU A 67 -16.42 22.24 -6.37
CA GLU A 67 -17.65 21.68 -5.78
C GLU A 67 -17.41 20.80 -4.57
N ALA A 68 -16.32 20.01 -4.56
CA ALA A 68 -16.07 19.04 -3.49
C ALA A 68 -15.86 19.72 -2.14
N GLU A 69 -16.29 19.07 -1.07
CA GLU A 69 -16.01 19.46 0.32
C GLU A 69 -14.99 18.52 0.95
N VAL A 70 -14.96 17.26 0.51
CA VAL A 70 -13.93 16.27 0.82
C VAL A 70 -13.31 15.78 -0.48
N VAL A 71 -12.01 15.88 -0.64
CA VAL A 71 -11.26 15.37 -1.80
C VAL A 71 -10.54 14.09 -1.38
N LEU A 72 -10.81 12.99 -2.08
CA LEU A 72 -10.14 11.71 -1.87
C LEU A 72 -9.11 11.48 -2.97
N GLN A 73 -7.85 11.38 -2.59
CA GLN A 73 -6.73 11.06 -3.48
C GLN A 73 -5.98 9.85 -2.96
N VAL A 74 -5.37 9.10 -3.86
CA VAL A 74 -4.37 8.11 -3.49
C VAL A 74 -3.13 8.87 -3.04
N ARG A 75 -2.60 9.75 -3.90
CA ARG A 75 -1.46 10.62 -3.58
C ARG A 75 -1.93 12.06 -3.59
N SER A 76 -2.08 12.65 -2.41
CA SER A 76 -2.44 14.05 -2.25
C SER A 76 -1.19 14.96 -2.31
N PRO A 77 -1.33 16.29 -2.21
CA PRO A 77 -0.18 17.19 -2.25
C PRO A 77 0.91 16.79 -1.24
N GLY A 78 2.16 16.77 -1.71
CA GLY A 78 3.29 16.16 -1.02
C GLY A 78 3.64 14.82 -1.68
N ALA A 79 2.86 13.76 -1.43
CA ALA A 79 3.14 12.45 -2.01
C ALA A 79 3.01 12.42 -3.54
N ALA A 80 2.23 13.31 -4.15
CA ALA A 80 2.12 13.46 -5.60
C ALA A 80 3.28 14.29 -6.23
N GLY A 81 4.26 14.73 -5.44
CA GLY A 81 5.39 15.53 -5.92
C GLY A 81 4.96 16.84 -6.59
N GLU A 82 5.63 17.21 -7.68
CA GLU A 82 5.32 18.44 -8.44
C GLU A 82 3.88 18.45 -8.98
N ALA A 83 3.37 17.30 -9.41
CA ALA A 83 2.00 17.20 -9.95
C ALA A 83 0.94 17.57 -8.91
N GLY A 84 1.19 17.27 -7.63
CA GLY A 84 0.29 17.64 -6.52
C GLY A 84 0.30 19.13 -6.17
N ARG A 85 1.22 19.94 -6.70
CA ARG A 85 1.22 21.39 -6.46
C ARG A 85 0.05 22.07 -7.16
N ALA A 86 -0.27 21.64 -8.38
CA ALA A 86 -1.43 22.17 -9.11
C ALA A 86 -2.73 21.88 -8.35
N ASP A 87 -2.88 20.67 -7.81
CA ASP A 87 -4.03 20.30 -6.99
C ASP A 87 -4.12 21.16 -5.73
N ALA A 88 -2.99 21.40 -5.06
CA ALA A 88 -2.92 22.26 -3.88
C ALA A 88 -3.35 23.72 -4.17
N GLU A 89 -3.18 24.19 -5.41
CA GLU A 89 -3.64 25.52 -5.81
C GLU A 89 -5.15 25.63 -5.99
N LEU A 90 -5.80 24.53 -6.33
CA LEU A 90 -7.25 24.42 -6.53
C LEU A 90 -8.01 24.18 -5.22
N LEU A 91 -7.31 23.79 -4.17
CA LEU A 91 -7.89 23.64 -2.84
C LEU A 91 -8.38 24.98 -2.26
N ARG A 92 -9.52 24.92 -1.57
CA ARG A 92 -10.18 26.07 -0.93
C ARG A 92 -10.39 25.86 0.56
N ALA A 93 -10.43 26.97 1.31
CA ALA A 93 -10.63 26.95 2.75
C ALA A 93 -11.89 26.18 3.16
N GLY A 94 -11.78 25.39 4.23
CA GLY A 94 -12.86 24.56 4.77
C GLY A 94 -13.02 23.18 4.09
N GLN A 95 -12.25 22.88 3.04
CA GLN A 95 -12.20 21.51 2.50
C GLN A 95 -11.42 20.57 3.41
N ALA A 96 -11.67 19.27 3.22
CA ALA A 96 -10.80 18.20 3.69
C ALA A 96 -10.14 17.47 2.51
N VAL A 97 -8.89 17.07 2.68
CA VAL A 97 -8.18 16.19 1.74
C VAL A 97 -7.76 14.92 2.48
N ILE A 98 -8.03 13.77 1.91
CA ILE A 98 -7.70 12.46 2.47
C ILE A 98 -6.89 11.68 1.43
N GLY A 99 -5.70 11.25 1.81
CA GLY A 99 -4.79 10.51 0.94
C GLY A 99 -3.41 10.35 1.55
N PHE A 100 -2.47 9.78 0.80
CA PHE A 100 -1.07 9.83 1.18
C PHE A 100 -0.51 11.22 0.91
N SER A 101 0.06 11.88 1.92
CA SER A 101 0.52 13.29 1.82
C SER A 101 2.00 13.49 2.14
N GLU A 102 2.63 12.51 2.78
CA GLU A 102 4.04 12.49 3.17
C GLU A 102 4.50 13.73 3.97
N PRO A 103 3.76 14.22 4.98
CA PRO A 103 4.01 15.54 5.59
C PRO A 103 5.31 15.62 6.39
N LEU A 104 5.87 14.47 6.81
CA LEU A 104 7.13 14.41 7.54
C LEU A 104 8.36 14.50 6.62
N SER A 105 8.24 14.08 5.36
CA SER A 105 9.28 14.22 4.33
C SER A 105 9.07 15.45 3.44
N GLU A 106 7.82 15.88 3.27
CA GLU A 106 7.42 17.01 2.42
C GLU A 106 6.73 18.13 3.23
N PRO A 107 7.40 18.75 4.23
CA PRO A 107 6.80 19.74 5.11
C PRO A 107 6.37 21.02 4.36
N ALA A 108 7.02 21.35 3.23
CA ALA A 108 6.63 22.48 2.41
C ALA A 108 5.26 22.30 1.75
N ALA A 109 4.95 21.09 1.27
CA ALA A 109 3.64 20.77 0.72
C ALA A 109 2.56 20.80 1.80
N ALA A 110 2.84 20.23 2.99
CA ALA A 110 1.94 20.30 4.13
C ALA A 110 1.63 21.76 4.53
N ARG A 111 2.65 22.63 4.52
CA ARG A 111 2.47 24.06 4.77
C ARG A 111 1.60 24.74 3.71
N ALA A 112 1.82 24.45 2.43
CA ALA A 112 1.02 25.02 1.34
C ALA A 112 -0.47 24.65 1.46
N VAL A 113 -0.77 23.39 1.82
CA VAL A 113 -2.16 22.94 2.08
C VAL A 113 -2.74 23.66 3.30
N ALA A 114 -1.96 23.82 4.38
CA ALA A 114 -2.39 24.53 5.58
C ALA A 114 -2.69 26.03 5.30
N GLU A 115 -1.86 26.70 4.50
CA GLU A 115 -2.04 28.11 4.10
C GLU A 115 -3.33 28.32 3.28
N ARG A 116 -3.86 27.27 2.63
CA ARG A 116 -5.18 27.29 1.97
C ARG A 116 -6.36 27.13 2.94
N GLY A 117 -6.12 26.86 4.23
CA GLY A 117 -7.17 26.61 5.22
C GLY A 117 -7.86 25.26 5.07
N VAL A 118 -7.14 24.25 4.57
CA VAL A 118 -7.64 22.88 4.36
C VAL A 118 -7.27 21.95 5.51
N SER A 119 -8.19 21.06 5.86
CA SER A 119 -7.92 19.95 6.79
C SER A 119 -7.34 18.74 6.04
N ALA A 120 -6.08 18.38 6.26
CA ALA A 120 -5.47 17.21 5.63
C ALA A 120 -5.45 16.00 6.58
N PHE A 121 -5.88 14.84 6.08
CA PHE A 121 -5.82 13.56 6.76
C PHE A 121 -4.86 12.61 6.03
N SER A 122 -3.64 12.50 6.57
CA SER A 122 -2.55 11.67 6.06
C SER A 122 -2.78 10.19 6.38
N MET A 123 -3.07 9.38 5.37
CA MET A 123 -3.40 7.96 5.55
C MET A 123 -2.23 7.13 6.11
N GLU A 124 -0.99 7.54 5.85
CA GLU A 124 0.25 6.96 6.38
C GLU A 124 0.49 7.23 7.87
N LEU A 125 -0.23 8.20 8.46
CA LEU A 125 -0.11 8.55 9.88
C LEU A 125 -1.23 7.95 10.74
N ILE A 126 -2.02 7.03 10.19
CA ILE A 126 -3.03 6.30 10.97
C ILE A 126 -2.34 5.51 12.10
N PRO A 127 -2.75 5.69 13.37
CA PRO A 127 -2.15 4.97 14.48
C PRO A 127 -2.33 3.45 14.33
N ARG A 128 -1.26 2.69 14.55
CA ARG A 128 -1.29 1.23 14.49
C ARG A 128 -1.85 0.61 15.78
N ILE A 129 -3.14 0.80 15.98
CA ILE A 129 -3.91 0.28 17.11
C ILE A 129 -5.09 -0.56 16.61
N THR A 130 -5.56 -1.51 17.42
CA THR A 130 -6.59 -2.48 17.02
C THR A 130 -7.83 -1.84 16.37
N ARG A 131 -8.34 -0.74 16.93
CA ARG A 131 -9.53 -0.04 16.41
C ARG A 131 -9.36 0.63 15.05
N ALA A 132 -8.11 0.87 14.62
CA ALA A 132 -7.79 1.59 13.39
C ALA A 132 -7.24 0.67 12.29
N GLN A 133 -7.10 -0.63 12.55
CA GLN A 133 -6.54 -1.60 11.59
C GLN A 133 -7.29 -1.63 10.25
N SER A 134 -8.61 -1.47 10.26
CA SER A 134 -9.43 -1.42 9.04
C SER A 134 -9.20 -0.18 8.19
N MET A 135 -8.55 0.85 8.74
CA MET A 135 -8.22 2.10 8.05
C MET A 135 -6.76 2.14 7.58
N ASP A 136 -5.92 1.19 8.00
CA ASP A 136 -4.49 1.17 7.68
C ASP A 136 -4.24 0.89 6.19
N ALA A 137 -4.09 1.98 5.44
CA ALA A 137 -3.79 1.94 4.02
C ALA A 137 -2.38 1.40 3.73
N LEU A 138 -1.40 1.58 4.62
CA LEU A 138 -0.04 1.06 4.44
C LEU A 138 -0.05 -0.47 4.49
N SER A 139 -0.75 -1.08 5.44
CA SER A 139 -0.91 -2.53 5.53
C SER A 139 -1.63 -3.09 4.30
N SER A 140 -2.66 -2.39 3.82
CA SER A 140 -3.38 -2.77 2.58
C SER A 140 -2.44 -2.76 1.37
N MET A 141 -1.65 -1.70 1.20
CA MET A 141 -0.69 -1.59 0.09
C MET A 141 0.47 -2.57 0.21
N ALA A 142 0.99 -2.80 1.42
CA ALA A 142 2.04 -3.78 1.70
C ALA A 142 1.60 -5.20 1.34
N THR A 143 0.35 -5.56 1.62
CA THR A 143 -0.25 -6.84 1.21
C THR A 143 -0.22 -6.98 -0.32
N ILE A 144 -0.73 -5.99 -1.05
CA ILE A 144 -0.72 -6.01 -2.53
C ILE A 144 0.72 -6.11 -3.06
N ALA A 145 1.66 -5.35 -2.49
CA ALA A 145 3.05 -5.36 -2.87
C ALA A 145 3.71 -6.73 -2.67
N GLY A 146 3.50 -7.37 -1.53
CA GLY A 146 4.03 -8.71 -1.23
C GLY A 146 3.51 -9.77 -2.21
N TYR A 147 2.21 -9.73 -2.53
CA TYR A 147 1.62 -10.61 -3.54
C TYR A 147 2.22 -10.35 -4.93
N LYS A 148 2.24 -9.08 -5.37
CA LYS A 148 2.73 -8.69 -6.69
C LYS A 148 4.22 -8.98 -6.87
N ALA A 149 5.04 -8.83 -5.84
CA ALA A 149 6.47 -9.15 -5.87
C ALA A 149 6.71 -10.62 -6.25
N VAL A 150 5.93 -11.55 -5.69
CA VAL A 150 6.03 -12.97 -6.03
C VAL A 150 5.59 -13.25 -7.47
N LEU A 151 4.53 -12.58 -7.94
CA LEU A 151 4.11 -12.74 -9.34
C LEU A 151 5.18 -12.25 -10.33
N LEU A 152 5.82 -11.12 -10.03
CA LEU A 152 6.93 -10.61 -10.85
C LEU A 152 8.13 -11.57 -10.80
N ALA A 153 8.43 -12.15 -9.64
CA ALA A 153 9.48 -13.16 -9.52
C ALA A 153 9.13 -14.43 -10.32
N ALA A 154 7.88 -14.86 -10.32
CA ALA A 154 7.42 -16.03 -11.09
C ALA A 154 7.46 -15.81 -12.61
N ASP A 155 7.18 -14.59 -13.06
CA ASP A 155 7.30 -14.19 -14.47
C ASP A 155 8.76 -14.13 -14.93
N ALA A 156 9.65 -13.59 -14.08
CA ALA A 156 11.06 -13.41 -14.43
C ALA A 156 11.93 -14.67 -14.24
N LEU A 157 11.54 -15.61 -13.37
CA LEU A 157 12.33 -16.80 -13.09
C LEU A 157 12.21 -17.80 -14.26
N PRO A 158 13.31 -18.25 -14.88
CA PRO A 158 13.26 -19.22 -15.99
C PRO A 158 13.03 -20.66 -15.49
N ARG A 159 12.25 -20.84 -14.42
CA ARG A 159 11.88 -22.11 -13.82
C ARG A 159 10.49 -22.02 -13.20
N MET A 160 9.78 -23.14 -13.21
CA MET A 160 8.50 -23.27 -12.52
C MET A 160 8.71 -23.28 -11.00
N PHE A 161 7.75 -22.71 -10.27
CA PHE A 161 7.77 -22.68 -8.80
C PHE A 161 7.51 -24.05 -8.15
N PRO A 162 6.48 -24.82 -8.56
CA PRO A 162 6.16 -26.06 -7.87
C PRO A 162 7.10 -27.19 -8.24
N MET A 163 7.14 -28.21 -7.38
CA MET A 163 7.65 -29.52 -7.78
C MET A 163 6.73 -30.11 -8.85
N MET A 164 7.29 -30.60 -9.94
CA MET A 164 6.53 -31.30 -10.98
C MET A 164 7.20 -32.63 -11.31
N MET A 165 6.46 -33.72 -11.11
CA MET A 165 6.84 -35.03 -11.63
C MET A 165 6.21 -35.18 -13.01
N THR A 166 7.04 -35.30 -14.04
CA THR A 166 6.60 -35.41 -15.43
C THR A 166 7.20 -36.66 -16.08
N ALA A 167 6.71 -37.03 -17.27
CA ALA A 167 7.30 -38.12 -18.05
C ALA A 167 8.78 -37.87 -18.42
N ALA A 168 9.19 -36.59 -18.51
CA ALA A 168 10.56 -36.20 -18.81
C ALA A 168 11.47 -36.15 -17.56
N GLY A 169 10.94 -36.44 -16.37
CA GLY A 169 11.65 -36.37 -15.10
C GLY A 169 11.03 -35.36 -14.12
N THR A 170 11.74 -35.14 -13.02
CA THR A 170 11.28 -34.30 -11.90
C THR A 170 11.90 -32.91 -11.94
N ILE A 171 11.05 -31.89 -11.94
CA ILE A 171 11.44 -30.50 -11.73
C ILE A 171 11.39 -30.22 -10.22
N THR A 172 12.50 -29.80 -9.64
CA THR A 172 12.58 -29.39 -8.24
C THR A 172 11.90 -28.04 -8.02
N PRO A 173 11.23 -27.82 -6.87
CA PRO A 173 10.57 -26.55 -6.60
C PRO A 173 11.56 -25.40 -6.52
N ALA A 174 11.11 -24.20 -6.88
CA ALA A 174 11.87 -22.97 -6.66
C ALA A 174 12.13 -22.75 -5.16
N ARG A 175 13.27 -22.14 -4.86
CA ARG A 175 13.61 -21.68 -3.51
C ARG A 175 13.40 -20.17 -3.45
N VAL A 176 12.62 -19.72 -2.47
CA VAL A 176 12.34 -18.30 -2.23
C VAL A 176 12.81 -17.98 -0.82
N PHE A 177 13.65 -16.98 -0.69
CA PHE A 177 14.10 -16.48 0.60
C PHE A 177 13.54 -15.08 0.83
N VAL A 178 12.77 -14.89 1.90
CA VAL A 178 12.11 -13.62 2.23
C VAL A 178 12.82 -12.95 3.40
N VAL A 179 13.33 -11.73 3.18
CA VAL A 179 13.99 -10.93 4.21
C VAL A 179 13.01 -9.87 4.72
N GLY A 180 12.68 -9.96 6.01
CA GLY A 180 11.64 -9.18 6.67
C GLY A 180 10.27 -9.87 6.58
N ALA A 181 9.66 -10.11 7.74
CA ALA A 181 8.35 -10.74 7.90
C ALA A 181 7.32 -9.73 8.47
N GLY A 182 7.33 -8.51 7.94
CA GLY A 182 6.20 -7.59 8.07
C GLY A 182 5.04 -8.00 7.15
N VAL A 183 4.01 -7.16 7.02
CA VAL A 183 2.81 -7.45 6.21
C VAL A 183 3.14 -7.87 4.78
N ALA A 184 4.02 -7.14 4.09
CA ALA A 184 4.46 -7.49 2.73
C ALA A 184 5.22 -8.83 2.68
N GLY A 185 6.11 -9.06 3.65
CA GLY A 185 6.90 -10.29 3.74
C GLY A 185 6.03 -11.51 3.97
N LEU A 186 5.10 -11.45 4.93
CA LEU A 186 4.13 -12.53 5.19
C LEU A 186 3.25 -12.81 3.97
N GLN A 187 2.79 -11.76 3.27
CA GLN A 187 2.01 -11.95 2.06
C GLN A 187 2.85 -12.55 0.91
N ALA A 188 4.13 -12.19 0.79
CA ALA A 188 5.04 -12.81 -0.15
C ALA A 188 5.27 -14.29 0.18
N ILE A 189 5.49 -14.63 1.46
CA ILE A 189 5.60 -16.01 1.93
C ILE A 189 4.38 -16.82 1.53
N ALA A 190 3.17 -16.35 1.89
CA ALA A 190 1.92 -17.02 1.58
C ALA A 190 1.74 -17.23 0.07
N SER A 191 2.08 -16.23 -0.74
CA SER A 191 1.94 -16.27 -2.19
C SER A 191 2.92 -17.25 -2.83
N ALA A 192 4.20 -17.24 -2.42
CA ALA A 192 5.21 -18.16 -2.93
C ALA A 192 4.91 -19.61 -2.53
N ARG A 193 4.41 -19.84 -1.31
CA ARG A 193 3.94 -21.16 -0.85
C ARG A 193 2.77 -21.67 -1.68
N ARG A 194 1.79 -20.81 -2.00
CA ARG A 194 0.66 -21.17 -2.88
C ARG A 194 1.10 -21.53 -4.30
N LEU A 195 2.16 -20.92 -4.80
CA LEU A 195 2.78 -21.30 -6.08
C LEU A 195 3.63 -22.59 -6.00
N GLY A 196 3.79 -23.19 -4.81
CA GLY A 196 4.49 -24.46 -4.61
C GLY A 196 6.00 -24.33 -4.36
N ALA A 197 6.50 -23.13 -4.08
CA ALA A 197 7.91 -22.93 -3.75
C ALA A 197 8.26 -23.49 -2.35
N ARG A 198 9.54 -23.83 -2.18
CA ARG A 198 10.17 -23.94 -0.86
C ARG A 198 10.52 -22.53 -0.39
N VAL A 199 9.92 -22.12 0.73
CA VAL A 199 10.08 -20.76 1.24
C VAL A 199 10.81 -20.80 2.57
N GLU A 200 11.86 -20.00 2.63
CA GLU A 200 12.62 -19.70 3.84
C GLU A 200 12.44 -18.20 4.13
N ALA A 201 12.37 -17.80 5.40
CA ALA A 201 12.22 -16.40 5.73
C ALA A 201 13.00 -16.03 6.99
N TYR A 202 13.43 -14.78 7.05
CA TYR A 202 14.21 -14.23 8.16
C TYR A 202 13.65 -12.87 8.55
N ASP A 203 13.57 -12.59 9.85
CA ASP A 203 13.30 -11.28 10.42
C ASP A 203 14.14 -11.14 11.69
N VAL A 204 14.47 -9.91 12.08
CA VAL A 204 15.21 -9.66 13.32
C VAL A 204 14.34 -9.90 14.55
N ARG A 205 13.02 -9.70 14.42
CA ARG A 205 12.06 -9.83 15.52
C ARG A 205 11.73 -11.31 15.78
N PRO A 206 11.92 -11.82 17.01
CA PRO A 206 11.57 -13.20 17.33
C PRO A 206 10.06 -13.51 17.20
N ALA A 207 9.20 -12.53 17.47
CA ALA A 207 7.75 -12.72 17.54
C ALA A 207 7.10 -13.14 16.20
N VAL A 208 7.77 -12.91 15.07
CA VAL A 208 7.25 -13.29 13.75
C VAL A 208 7.57 -14.72 13.35
N LYS A 209 8.40 -15.44 14.11
CA LYS A 209 8.76 -16.83 13.81
C LYS A 209 7.53 -17.71 13.66
N GLU A 210 6.63 -17.68 14.65
CA GLU A 210 5.39 -18.45 14.63
C GLU A 210 4.49 -18.08 13.45
N GLN A 211 4.47 -16.80 13.06
CA GLN A 211 3.70 -16.33 11.91
C GLN A 211 4.25 -16.91 10.60
N VAL A 212 5.57 -16.91 10.42
CA VAL A 212 6.25 -17.51 9.26
C VAL A 212 5.97 -19.02 9.18
N GLU A 213 6.13 -19.73 10.30
CA GLU A 213 5.91 -21.17 10.37
C GLU A 213 4.43 -21.54 10.14
N SER A 214 3.48 -20.72 10.62
CA SER A 214 2.04 -20.91 10.38
C SER A 214 1.66 -20.85 8.90
N LEU A 215 2.45 -20.14 8.07
CA LEU A 215 2.29 -20.08 6.62
C LEU A 215 3.01 -21.23 5.90
N GLY A 216 3.68 -22.11 6.64
CA GLY A 216 4.39 -23.27 6.13
C GLY A 216 5.76 -22.95 5.53
N ALA A 217 6.35 -21.82 5.89
CA ALA A 217 7.74 -21.49 5.54
C ALA A 217 8.69 -21.82 6.70
N ASN A 218 9.96 -22.04 6.38
CA ASN A 218 10.99 -22.26 7.40
C ASN A 218 11.52 -20.91 7.88
N PHE A 219 11.47 -20.65 9.18
CA PHE A 219 12.13 -19.48 9.76
C PHE A 219 13.63 -19.76 9.91
N VAL A 220 14.45 -18.87 9.36
CA VAL A 220 15.91 -18.96 9.47
C VAL A 220 16.33 -18.24 10.74
N GLU A 221 16.94 -18.96 11.67
CA GLU A 221 17.55 -18.37 12.86
C GLU A 221 19.03 -18.08 12.58
N LEU A 222 19.41 -16.80 12.73
CA LEU A 222 20.82 -16.42 12.70
C LEU A 222 21.35 -16.37 14.13
N PRO A 223 22.60 -16.77 14.41
CA PRO A 223 23.20 -16.76 15.74
C PRO A 223 23.54 -15.33 16.19
N LEU A 224 22.54 -14.48 16.31
CA LEU A 224 22.61 -13.06 16.64
C LEU A 224 21.77 -12.79 17.91
N GLU A 225 22.18 -11.82 18.72
CA GLU A 225 21.39 -11.38 19.88
C GLU A 225 20.24 -10.48 19.40
N THR A 226 18.99 -10.93 19.56
CA THR A 226 17.80 -10.26 19.01
C THR A 226 16.72 -9.93 20.04
N SER A 227 17.00 -10.13 21.34
CA SER A 227 16.02 -9.93 22.43
C SER A 227 15.48 -8.51 22.53
N GLU A 228 16.22 -7.50 22.08
CA GLU A 228 15.79 -6.09 22.09
C GLU A 228 15.49 -5.53 20.69
N SER A 229 15.34 -6.40 19.69
CA SER A 229 15.13 -6.00 18.29
C SER A 229 13.74 -5.47 17.97
N GLU A 230 12.80 -5.50 18.92
CA GLU A 230 11.41 -5.05 18.77
C GLU A 230 11.09 -3.90 19.73
N ASP A 231 10.27 -2.93 19.28
CA ASP A 231 9.72 -1.87 20.12
C ASP A 231 8.31 -2.19 20.64
N ALA A 232 7.77 -1.32 21.50
CA ALA A 232 6.43 -1.51 22.08
C ALA A 232 5.28 -1.48 21.05
N GLY A 233 5.53 -0.96 19.83
CA GLY A 233 4.59 -0.95 18.72
C GLY A 233 4.76 -2.14 17.77
N GLY A 234 5.66 -3.07 18.06
CA GLY A 234 5.95 -4.24 17.25
C GLY A 234 6.87 -3.98 16.05
N TYR A 235 7.52 -2.82 16.00
CA TYR A 235 8.48 -2.48 14.95
C TYR A 235 9.88 -2.98 15.28
N ALA A 236 10.63 -3.30 14.23
CA ALA A 236 12.04 -3.60 14.36
C ALA A 236 12.82 -2.34 14.75
N LYS A 237 13.76 -2.47 15.69
CA LYS A 237 14.71 -1.42 16.05
C LYS A 237 15.99 -1.54 15.22
N ALA A 238 16.59 -0.39 14.90
CA ALA A 238 17.92 -0.35 14.32
C ALA A 238 18.92 -1.07 15.22
N GLN A 239 19.82 -1.84 14.60
CA GLN A 239 20.89 -2.59 15.26
C GLN A 239 22.23 -1.92 14.95
N ASP A 240 23.29 -2.36 15.63
CA ASP A 240 24.63 -1.83 15.37
C ASP A 240 25.29 -2.46 14.12
N GLU A 241 26.38 -1.86 13.66
CA GLU A 241 27.11 -2.32 12.47
C GLU A 241 27.75 -3.71 12.67
N SER A 242 28.04 -4.10 13.92
CA SER A 242 28.59 -5.43 14.21
C SER A 242 27.53 -6.52 13.99
N PHE A 243 26.29 -6.25 14.40
CA PHE A 243 25.12 -7.08 14.12
C PHE A 243 24.91 -7.19 12.61
N TYR A 244 24.87 -6.06 11.90
CA TYR A 244 24.63 -6.07 10.45
C TYR A 244 25.73 -6.79 9.67
N ARG A 245 26.99 -6.69 10.11
CA ARG A 245 28.10 -7.45 9.51
C ARG A 245 27.89 -8.95 9.64
N ARG A 246 27.64 -9.43 10.86
CA ARG A 246 27.40 -10.85 11.12
C ARG A 246 26.16 -11.38 10.42
N GLN A 247 25.10 -10.57 10.35
CA GLN A 247 23.89 -10.88 9.60
C GLN A 247 24.22 -11.12 8.12
N ARG A 248 24.96 -10.21 7.47
CA ARG A 248 25.36 -10.37 6.06
C ARG A 248 26.24 -11.61 5.84
N GLU A 249 27.20 -11.87 6.71
CA GLU A 249 28.07 -13.05 6.64
C GLU A 249 27.29 -14.37 6.72
N THR A 250 26.16 -14.39 7.43
CA THR A 250 25.35 -15.61 7.61
C THR A 250 24.28 -15.77 6.52
N MET A 251 24.04 -14.73 5.70
CA MET A 251 23.03 -14.73 4.63
C MET A 251 23.60 -15.05 3.24
N THR A 252 24.92 -15.21 3.11
CA THR A 252 25.62 -15.66 1.89
C THR A 252 25.80 -17.16 1.88
#